data_AF-R8MMC1-F1
#
_entry.id   AF-R8MMC1-F1
#
_cell.length_a   1.000
_cell.length_b   1.000
_cell.length_c   1.000
_cell.angle_alpha   90.00
_cell.angle_beta   90.00
_cell.angle_gamma   90.00
#
_symmetry.space_group_name_H-M   'P 1'
#
loop_
_entity.id
_entity.type
_entity.pdbx_description
1 polymer ?
#
loop_
_entity_poly.entity_id
_entity_poly.type
_entity_poly.pdbx_seq_one_letter_code
_entity_poly.pdbx_strand_id
1 'polypeptide(L)'
;DAEEKLKAEEKHKAKEQKDAEEKQKAEEKKLAEEQKKAEEKQKEFISYAQNIRGGNFIKDMKLNNKEAEITFHDSFASYKSAKPDSNVTEEQYKQYFSTGDAIEKMFVSEPARLLRQFPDLNTVKMTLPFDGKTYNTSLDRNSLNTYLGFKIEDLKVEDQSWNKKFNNPYVSDKAKRKALFEKFVTVQ
;
A
#
# COMPACT_ATOMS: atom_id res chain seq x y z
N ASP A 1 29.93 47.06 39.23
CA ASP A 1 29.98 46.77 37.79
C ASP A 1 30.26 45.33 37.37
N ALA A 2 31.22 44.60 37.95
CA ALA A 2 31.52 43.22 37.50
C ALA A 2 30.42 42.19 37.85
N GLU A 3 29.84 42.27 39.05
CA GLU A 3 28.75 41.37 39.50
C GLU A 3 27.45 41.53 38.71
N GLU A 4 27.15 42.75 38.27
CA GLU A 4 25.91 43.06 37.56
C GLU A 4 25.96 42.57 36.10
N LYS A 5 27.13 42.65 35.47
CA LYS A 5 27.41 42.02 34.17
C LYS A 5 27.31 40.50 34.23
N LEU A 6 27.90 39.87 35.26
CA LEU A 6 27.83 38.42 35.46
C LEU A 6 26.38 37.93 35.61
N LYS A 7 25.55 38.60 36.42
CA LYS A 7 24.13 38.26 36.58
C LYS A 7 23.31 38.47 35.31
N ALA A 8 23.65 39.47 34.49
CA ALA A 8 22.98 39.70 33.21
C ALA A 8 23.34 38.61 32.18
N GLU A 9 24.60 38.18 32.14
CA GLU A 9 25.07 37.11 31.27
C GLU A 9 24.49 35.74 31.64
N GLU A 10 24.37 35.43 32.93
CA GLU A 10 23.71 34.22 33.42
C GLU A 10 22.21 34.20 33.08
N LYS A 11 21.50 35.33 33.23
CA LYS A 11 20.09 35.43 32.82
C LYS A 11 19.91 35.26 31.31
N HIS A 12 20.83 35.77 30.50
CA HIS A 12 20.77 35.60 29.05
C HIS A 12 20.95 34.14 28.65
N LYS A 13 21.99 33.46 29.19
CA LYS A 13 22.24 32.03 28.94
C LYS A 13 21.10 31.14 29.43
N ALA A 14 20.52 31.43 30.59
CA ALA A 14 19.37 30.69 31.11
C ALA A 14 18.12 30.84 30.21
N LYS A 15 17.92 32.02 29.62
CA LYS A 15 16.82 32.26 28.67
C LYS A 15 17.04 31.52 27.35
N GLU A 16 18.25 31.59 26.78
CA GLU A 16 18.61 30.85 25.56
C GLU A 16 18.49 29.33 25.73
N GLN A 17 18.90 28.80 26.89
CA GLN A 17 18.73 27.38 27.21
C GLN A 17 17.25 26.98 27.29
N LYS A 18 16.42 27.81 27.91
CA LYS A 18 14.98 27.53 28.04
C LYS A 18 14.27 27.58 26.68
N ASP A 19 14.61 28.56 25.83
CA ASP A 19 14.07 28.68 24.47
C ASP A 19 14.52 27.49 23.58
N ALA A 20 15.76 27.01 23.75
CA ALA A 20 16.25 25.82 23.05
C ALA A 20 15.56 24.53 23.49
N GLU A 21 15.33 24.36 24.80
CA GLU A 21 14.64 23.20 25.36
C GLU A 21 13.14 23.17 24.97
N GLU A 22 12.47 24.32 24.93
CA GLU A 22 11.10 24.43 24.41
C GLU A 22 11.03 24.09 22.92
N LYS A 23 12.01 24.54 22.12
CA LYS A 23 12.09 24.20 20.70
C LYS A 23 12.32 22.70 20.46
N GLN A 24 13.21 22.07 21.21
CA GLN A 24 13.43 20.62 21.15
C GLN A 24 12.18 19.82 21.52
N LYS A 25 11.50 20.17 22.63
CA LYS A 25 10.24 19.52 23.03
C LYS A 25 9.15 19.68 21.97
N ALA A 26 9.08 20.83 21.30
CA ALA A 26 8.13 21.05 20.21
C ALA A 26 8.43 20.19 18.98
N GLU A 27 9.71 19.99 18.66
CA GLU A 27 10.15 19.16 17.53
C GLU A 27 9.93 17.67 17.80
N GLU A 28 10.28 17.18 18.99
CA GLU A 28 9.98 15.81 19.43
C GLU A 28 8.49 15.50 19.41
N LYS A 29 7.65 16.44 19.89
CA LYS A 29 6.19 16.28 19.89
C LYS A 29 5.64 16.18 18.47
N LYS A 30 6.16 16.96 17.51
CA LYS A 30 5.78 16.87 16.10
C LYS A 30 6.17 15.52 15.50
N LEU A 31 7.39 15.07 15.75
CA LEU A 31 7.88 13.78 15.24
C LEU A 31 7.04 12.61 15.78
N ALA A 32 6.71 12.63 17.08
CA ALA A 32 5.84 11.62 17.69
C ALA A 32 4.41 11.63 17.10
N GLU A 33 3.85 12.80 16.82
CA GLU A 33 2.53 12.92 16.19
C GLU A 33 2.53 12.41 14.74
N GLU A 34 3.60 12.69 13.98
CA GLU A 34 3.78 12.19 12.62
C GLU A 34 3.95 10.67 12.59
N GLN A 35 4.76 10.11 13.49
CA GLN A 35 4.93 8.65 13.65
C GLN A 35 3.59 7.98 13.98
N LYS A 36 2.84 8.53 14.94
CA LYS A 36 1.53 8.00 15.30
C LYS A 36 0.55 8.01 14.12
N LYS A 37 0.51 9.11 13.34
CA LYS A 37 -0.31 9.19 12.12
C LYS A 37 0.12 8.18 11.07
N ALA A 38 1.42 7.96 10.89
CA ALA A 38 1.93 6.97 9.95
C ALA A 38 1.54 5.54 10.36
N GLU A 39 1.65 5.20 11.65
CA GLU A 39 1.20 3.91 12.18
C GLU A 39 -0.31 3.68 12.02
N GLU A 40 -1.13 4.70 12.27
CA GLU A 40 -2.58 4.64 12.07
C GLU A 40 -2.93 4.39 10.60
N LYS A 41 -2.30 5.11 9.66
CA LYS A 41 -2.47 4.88 8.22
C LYS A 41 -2.02 3.48 7.80
N GLN A 42 -0.92 2.99 8.35
CA GLN A 42 -0.44 1.64 8.06
C GLN A 42 -1.44 0.58 8.55
N LYS A 43 -2.00 0.74 9.75
CA LYS A 43 -3.03 -0.18 10.29
C LYS A 43 -4.30 -0.17 9.43
N GLU A 44 -4.76 1.02 9.01
CA GLU A 44 -5.91 1.16 8.12
C GLU A 44 -5.65 0.47 6.77
N PHE A 45 -4.49 0.72 6.16
CA PHE A 45 -4.09 0.09 4.91
C PHE A 45 -4.08 -1.44 5.04
N ILE A 46 -3.41 -1.98 6.07
CA ILE A 46 -3.33 -3.42 6.32
C ILE A 46 -4.72 -4.02 6.49
N SER A 47 -5.59 -3.40 7.30
CA SER A 47 -6.94 -3.88 7.55
C SER A 47 -7.78 -3.95 6.27
N TYR A 48 -7.65 -2.94 5.39
CA TYR A 48 -8.32 -2.94 4.10
C TYR A 48 -7.71 -3.97 3.14
N ALA A 49 -6.38 -3.96 2.99
CA ALA A 49 -5.65 -4.74 2.01
C ALA A 49 -5.70 -6.26 2.29
N GLN A 50 -5.91 -6.69 3.54
CA GLN A 50 -6.15 -8.10 3.86
C GLN A 50 -7.40 -8.69 3.20
N ASN A 51 -8.35 -7.84 2.78
CA ASN A 51 -9.63 -8.25 2.19
C ASN A 51 -9.65 -8.16 0.65
N ILE A 52 -8.50 -7.95 0.01
CA ILE A 52 -8.38 -7.98 -1.45
C ILE A 52 -8.49 -9.41 -1.98
N ARG A 53 -8.73 -9.56 -3.29
CA ARG A 53 -8.58 -10.86 -3.95
C ARG A 53 -7.16 -11.38 -3.72
N GLY A 54 -7.04 -12.61 -3.23
CA GLY A 54 -5.77 -13.23 -2.85
C GLY A 54 -5.31 -12.90 -1.43
N GLY A 55 -6.06 -12.10 -0.68
CA GLY A 55 -5.67 -11.60 0.65
C GLY A 55 -5.22 -12.67 1.64
N ASN A 56 -5.83 -13.87 1.59
CA ASN A 56 -5.43 -14.99 2.43
C ASN A 56 -3.98 -15.45 2.17
N PHE A 57 -3.46 -15.25 0.97
CA PHE A 57 -2.13 -15.70 0.54
C PHE A 57 -1.06 -14.60 0.57
N ILE A 58 -1.39 -13.42 1.11
CA ILE A 58 -0.43 -12.35 1.34
C ILE A 58 0.55 -12.78 2.43
N LYS A 59 1.84 -12.60 2.13
CA LYS A 59 2.98 -12.79 3.03
C LYS A 59 3.30 -11.51 3.80
N ASP A 60 3.30 -10.37 3.10
CA ASP A 60 3.70 -9.09 3.68
C ASP A 60 2.99 -7.91 3.02
N MET A 61 2.80 -6.83 3.78
CA MET A 61 2.21 -5.57 3.34
C MET A 61 2.94 -4.39 3.96
N LYS A 62 3.39 -3.47 3.13
CA LYS A 62 4.09 -2.26 3.58
C LYS A 62 3.43 -1.02 2.99
N LEU A 63 3.43 0.04 3.79
CA LEU A 63 3.03 1.37 3.38
C LEU A 63 4.22 2.31 3.62
N ASN A 64 4.83 2.78 2.53
CA ASN A 64 5.98 3.66 2.56
C ASN A 64 5.59 5.00 1.94
N ASN A 65 5.23 5.98 2.77
CA ASN A 65 4.76 7.32 2.36
C ASN A 65 3.55 7.26 1.40
N LYS A 66 3.82 7.21 0.09
CA LYS A 66 2.83 7.21 -1.00
C LYS A 66 2.90 5.93 -1.84
N GLU A 67 3.60 4.90 -1.37
CA GLU A 67 3.69 3.62 -2.04
C GLU A 67 3.19 2.50 -1.13
N ALA A 68 2.37 1.62 -1.69
CA ALA A 68 2.01 0.36 -1.06
C ALA A 68 2.75 -0.80 -1.73
N GLU A 69 3.19 -1.76 -0.94
CA GLU A 69 3.81 -3.00 -1.42
C GLU A 69 3.06 -4.19 -0.82
N ILE A 70 2.67 -5.14 -1.67
CA ILE A 70 2.01 -6.39 -1.28
C ILE A 70 2.78 -7.56 -1.88
N THR A 71 3.28 -8.44 -1.03
CA THR A 71 4.02 -9.63 -1.45
C THR A 71 3.24 -10.86 -1.04
N PHE A 72 3.00 -11.77 -1.99
CA PHE A 72 2.35 -13.05 -1.74
C PHE A 72 3.38 -14.13 -1.39
N HIS A 73 2.93 -15.20 -0.75
CA HIS A 73 3.78 -16.37 -0.51
C HIS A 73 4.24 -16.99 -1.84
N ASP A 74 5.48 -17.45 -1.89
CA ASP A 74 6.10 -18.06 -3.08
C ASP A 74 5.70 -19.53 -3.29
N SER A 75 5.16 -20.15 -2.24
CA SER A 75 4.90 -21.59 -2.18
C SER A 75 3.87 -21.89 -1.10
N PHE A 76 3.19 -23.03 -1.25
CA PHE A 76 2.32 -23.55 -0.20
C PHE A 76 3.08 -23.80 1.11
N ALA A 77 4.34 -24.25 1.03
CA ALA A 77 5.20 -24.43 2.19
C ALA A 77 5.40 -23.11 2.96
N SER A 78 5.78 -22.04 2.27
CA SER A 78 5.93 -20.70 2.88
C SER A 78 4.62 -20.21 3.52
N TYR A 79 3.50 -20.40 2.82
CA TYR A 79 2.18 -20.06 3.33
C TYR A 79 1.82 -20.84 4.61
N LYS A 80 1.99 -22.17 4.60
CA LYS A 80 1.63 -23.04 5.72
C LYS A 80 2.54 -22.84 6.93
N SER A 81 3.82 -22.53 6.72
CA SER A 81 4.72 -22.12 7.80
C SER A 81 4.29 -20.83 8.49
N ALA A 82 3.75 -19.86 7.74
CA ALA A 82 3.24 -18.61 8.31
C ALA A 82 1.84 -18.74 8.92
N LYS A 83 1.02 -19.69 8.42
CA LYS A 83 -0.35 -19.95 8.88
C LYS A 83 -0.55 -21.44 9.20
N PRO A 84 0.07 -21.96 10.28
CA PRO A 84 0.04 -23.38 10.61
C PRO A 84 -1.39 -23.90 10.87
N ASP A 85 -2.28 -23.05 11.39
CA ASP A 85 -3.67 -23.41 11.71
C ASP A 85 -4.62 -23.33 10.50
N SER A 86 -4.14 -22.93 9.32
CA SER A 86 -4.99 -22.81 8.13
C SER A 86 -5.46 -24.18 7.63
N ASN A 87 -6.75 -24.32 7.33
CA ASN A 87 -7.31 -25.51 6.69
C ASN A 87 -7.09 -25.57 5.17
N VAL A 88 -6.41 -24.58 4.58
CA VAL A 88 -6.11 -24.59 3.14
C VAL A 88 -5.14 -25.72 2.82
N THR A 89 -5.52 -26.58 1.86
CA THR A 89 -4.66 -27.64 1.35
C THR A 89 -3.73 -27.12 0.24
N GLU A 90 -2.70 -27.91 -0.11
CA GLU A 90 -1.81 -27.58 -1.22
C GLU A 90 -2.56 -27.49 -2.55
N GLU A 91 -3.53 -28.37 -2.77
CA GLU A 91 -4.37 -28.37 -3.96
C GLU A 91 -5.21 -27.08 -4.03
N GLN A 92 -5.82 -26.67 -2.92
CA GLN A 92 -6.60 -25.43 -2.87
C GLN A 92 -5.73 -24.19 -3.10
N TYR A 93 -4.53 -24.17 -2.52
CA TYR A 93 -3.54 -23.11 -2.76
C TYR A 93 -3.19 -23.01 -4.25
N LYS A 94 -2.82 -24.15 -4.87
CA LYS A 94 -2.48 -24.20 -6.30
C LYS A 94 -3.67 -23.84 -7.18
N GLN A 95 -4.85 -24.39 -6.89
CA GLN A 95 -6.08 -24.13 -7.66
C GLN A 95 -6.49 -22.65 -7.66
N TYR A 96 -6.19 -21.92 -6.58
CA TYR A 96 -6.51 -20.49 -6.51
C TYR A 96 -5.82 -19.68 -7.62
N PHE A 97 -4.56 -20.00 -7.89
CA PHE A 97 -3.72 -19.29 -8.87
C PHE A 97 -3.51 -20.06 -10.17
N SER A 98 -4.00 -21.31 -10.28
CA SER A 98 -3.77 -22.19 -11.43
C SER A 98 -4.33 -21.65 -12.74
N THR A 99 -5.33 -20.76 -12.66
CA THR A 99 -5.86 -20.09 -13.84
C THR A 99 -5.18 -18.74 -14.00
N GLY A 100 -4.59 -18.50 -15.18
CA GLY A 100 -4.09 -17.18 -15.56
C GLY A 100 -5.18 -16.10 -15.42
N ASP A 101 -6.45 -16.46 -15.60
CA ASP A 101 -7.61 -15.59 -15.40
C ASP A 101 -7.72 -15.05 -13.95
N ALA A 102 -7.44 -15.88 -12.93
CA ALA A 102 -7.46 -15.44 -11.54
C ALA A 102 -6.33 -14.47 -11.23
N ILE A 103 -5.11 -14.76 -11.71
CA ILE A 103 -3.95 -13.89 -11.56
C ILE A 103 -4.18 -12.56 -12.30
N GLU A 104 -4.64 -12.62 -13.55
CA GLU A 104 -4.99 -11.43 -14.34
C GLU A 104 -5.99 -10.55 -13.60
N LYS A 105 -7.09 -11.14 -13.10
CA LYS A 105 -8.11 -10.40 -12.36
C LYS A 105 -7.50 -9.74 -11.15
N MET A 106 -6.73 -10.47 -10.35
CA MET A 106 -6.09 -9.96 -9.15
C MET A 106 -5.15 -8.77 -9.43
N PHE A 107 -4.25 -8.93 -10.41
CA PHE A 107 -3.26 -7.91 -10.74
C PHE A 107 -3.83 -6.70 -11.47
N VAL A 108 -5.02 -6.82 -12.06
CA VAL A 108 -5.73 -5.69 -12.68
C VAL A 108 -6.65 -4.99 -11.67
N SER A 109 -7.41 -5.73 -10.86
CA SER A 109 -8.43 -5.15 -9.98
C SER A 109 -7.86 -4.58 -8.69
N GLU A 110 -7.00 -5.32 -8.00
CA GLU A 110 -6.60 -4.96 -6.64
C GLU A 110 -5.69 -3.73 -6.55
N PRO A 111 -4.66 -3.54 -7.39
CA PRO A 111 -3.83 -2.34 -7.28
C PRO A 111 -4.62 -1.07 -7.67
N ALA A 112 -5.51 -1.16 -8.66
CA ALA A 112 -6.43 -0.07 -9.01
C ALA A 112 -7.43 0.23 -7.89
N ARG A 113 -7.96 -0.80 -7.23
CA ARG A 113 -8.87 -0.67 -6.07
C ARG A 113 -8.17 0.04 -4.90
N LEU A 114 -6.90 -0.28 -4.64
CA LEU A 114 -6.11 0.36 -3.59
C LEU A 114 -5.80 1.82 -3.92
N LEU A 115 -5.43 2.13 -5.17
CA LEU A 115 -5.24 3.52 -5.63
C LEU A 115 -6.51 4.35 -5.55
N ARG A 116 -7.69 3.73 -5.73
CA ARG A 116 -8.99 4.38 -5.52
C ARG A 116 -9.29 4.63 -4.05
N GLN A 117 -9.05 3.64 -3.20
CA GLN A 117 -9.39 3.69 -1.78
C GLN A 117 -8.50 4.68 -1.01
N PHE A 118 -7.21 4.75 -1.35
CA PHE A 118 -6.22 5.53 -0.62
C PHE A 118 -5.71 6.69 -1.51
N PRO A 119 -6.33 7.89 -1.42
CA PRO A 119 -5.95 9.03 -2.27
C PRO A 119 -4.50 9.48 -2.06
N ASP A 120 -3.89 9.16 -0.91
CA ASP A 120 -2.48 9.47 -0.63
C ASP A 120 -1.49 8.56 -1.38
N LEU A 121 -1.93 7.38 -1.86
CA LEU A 121 -1.08 6.45 -2.60
C LEU A 121 -0.87 6.91 -4.05
N ASN A 122 0.37 7.03 -4.49
CA ASN A 122 0.70 7.21 -5.89
C ASN A 122 0.94 5.86 -6.60
N THR A 123 1.50 4.89 -5.88
CA THR A 123 1.95 3.63 -6.48
C THR A 123 1.52 2.43 -5.64
N VAL A 124 1.09 1.36 -6.30
CA VAL A 124 0.87 0.05 -5.67
C VAL A 124 1.72 -0.99 -6.36
N LYS A 125 2.57 -1.65 -5.57
CA LYS A 125 3.42 -2.77 -5.99
C LYS A 125 2.81 -4.08 -5.53
N MET A 126 2.73 -5.05 -6.42
CA MET A 126 2.33 -6.42 -6.08
C MET A 126 3.29 -7.43 -6.69
N THR A 127 3.65 -8.45 -5.91
CA THR A 127 4.58 -9.51 -6.31
C THR A 127 4.02 -10.88 -5.96
N LEU A 128 3.78 -11.73 -6.96
CA LEU A 128 3.32 -13.11 -6.82
C LEU A 128 4.28 -14.05 -7.56
N PRO A 129 5.09 -14.83 -6.84
CA PRO A 129 5.74 -16.01 -7.39
C PRO A 129 4.75 -17.17 -7.45
N PHE A 130 4.53 -17.75 -8.64
CA PHE A 130 3.66 -18.91 -8.82
C PHE A 130 4.04 -19.72 -10.06
N ASP A 131 4.12 -21.04 -9.90
CA ASP A 131 4.36 -22.02 -10.99
C ASP A 131 5.59 -21.70 -11.86
N GLY A 132 6.72 -21.40 -11.20
CA GLY A 132 7.98 -21.07 -11.86
C GLY A 132 8.04 -19.68 -12.51
N LYS A 133 6.97 -18.88 -12.39
CA LYS A 133 6.90 -17.50 -12.89
C LYS A 133 6.81 -16.50 -11.74
N THR A 134 7.26 -15.28 -11.98
CA THR A 134 7.03 -14.16 -11.06
C THR A 134 6.23 -13.07 -11.74
N TYR A 135 5.04 -12.82 -11.21
CA TYR A 135 4.16 -11.74 -11.64
C TYR A 135 4.43 -10.51 -10.79
N ASN A 136 4.79 -9.40 -11.43
CA ASN A 136 5.12 -8.15 -10.77
C ASN A 136 4.33 -7.00 -11.39
N THR A 137 3.84 -6.10 -10.56
CA THR A 137 3.35 -4.79 -11.00
C THR A 137 3.88 -3.69 -10.09
N SER A 138 4.03 -2.49 -10.66
CA SER A 138 4.27 -1.24 -9.95
C SER A 138 3.35 -0.20 -10.57
N LEU A 139 2.06 -0.29 -10.22
CA LEU A 139 1.01 0.50 -10.85
C LEU A 139 1.01 1.92 -10.27
N ASP A 140 1.44 2.88 -11.08
CA ASP A 140 1.36 4.30 -10.79
C ASP A 140 -0.02 4.87 -11.19
N ARG A 141 -0.58 5.72 -10.31
CA ARG A 141 -1.91 6.33 -10.51
C ARG A 141 -1.97 7.17 -11.77
N ASN A 142 -0.96 8.00 -12.04
CA ASN A 142 -0.99 8.90 -13.19
C ASN A 142 -0.97 8.10 -14.49
N SER A 143 -0.17 7.03 -14.53
CA SER A 143 -0.08 6.10 -15.65
C SER A 143 -1.40 5.36 -15.87
N LEU A 144 -2.04 4.89 -14.80
CA LEU A 144 -3.37 4.26 -14.88
C LEU A 144 -4.43 5.26 -15.36
N ASN A 145 -4.51 6.44 -14.76
CA ASN A 145 -5.49 7.47 -15.11
C ASN A 145 -5.33 7.94 -16.56
N THR A 146 -4.08 8.07 -17.03
CA THR A 146 -3.77 8.40 -18.43
C THR A 146 -4.25 7.29 -19.37
N TYR A 147 -4.01 6.03 -19.03
CA TYR A 147 -4.48 4.90 -19.84
C TYR A 147 -6.01 4.80 -19.88
N LEU A 148 -6.68 5.03 -18.74
CA LEU A 148 -8.13 4.93 -18.62
C LEU A 148 -8.87 6.14 -19.20
N GLY A 149 -8.23 7.31 -19.28
CA GLY A 149 -8.87 8.57 -19.67
C GLY A 149 -9.77 9.17 -18.58
N PHE A 150 -9.69 8.68 -17.36
CA PHE A 150 -10.40 9.20 -16.19
C PHE A 150 -9.62 8.90 -14.91
N LYS A 151 -9.97 9.61 -13.82
CA LYS A 151 -9.37 9.42 -12.51
C LYS A 151 -9.98 8.23 -11.79
N ILE A 152 -9.15 7.27 -11.38
CA ILE A 152 -9.61 6.08 -10.66
C ILE A 152 -10.15 6.44 -9.27
N GLU A 153 -9.56 7.46 -8.64
CA GLU A 153 -9.90 7.97 -7.31
C GLU A 153 -11.26 8.69 -7.26
N ASP A 154 -11.80 9.11 -8.41
CA ASP A 154 -13.14 9.71 -8.50
C ASP A 154 -14.24 8.64 -8.46
N LEU A 155 -13.90 7.36 -8.61
CA LEU A 155 -14.87 6.27 -8.67
C LEU A 155 -15.33 5.80 -7.29
N LYS A 156 -16.64 5.59 -7.15
CA LYS A 156 -17.32 5.17 -5.93
C LYS A 156 -18.06 3.85 -6.15
N VAL A 157 -18.22 3.09 -5.07
CA VAL A 157 -18.99 1.84 -5.10
C VAL A 157 -20.47 2.16 -4.97
N GLU A 158 -20.80 3.17 -4.16
CA GLU A 158 -22.14 3.61 -3.79
C GLU A 158 -22.95 4.08 -5.00
N ASP A 159 -22.30 4.82 -5.93
CA ASP A 159 -22.93 5.32 -7.16
C ASP A 159 -22.73 4.39 -8.38
N GLN A 160 -22.16 3.20 -8.15
CA GLN A 160 -21.82 2.20 -9.17
C GLN A 160 -20.78 2.65 -10.21
N SER A 161 -20.15 3.81 -10.08
CA SER A 161 -19.16 4.29 -11.05
C SER A 161 -17.92 3.39 -11.09
N TRP A 162 -17.48 2.85 -9.94
CA TRP A 162 -16.43 1.81 -9.90
C TRP A 162 -16.78 0.62 -10.78
N ASN A 163 -17.98 0.08 -10.61
CA ASN A 163 -18.41 -1.10 -11.34
C ASN A 163 -18.60 -0.83 -12.83
N LYS A 164 -19.29 0.26 -13.18
CA LYS A 164 -19.65 0.59 -14.56
C LYS A 164 -18.47 1.09 -15.38
N LYS A 165 -17.57 1.89 -14.80
CA LYS A 165 -16.45 2.51 -15.52
C LYS A 165 -15.17 1.68 -15.47
N PHE A 166 -14.90 0.97 -14.37
CA PHE A 166 -13.65 0.21 -14.21
C PHE A 166 -13.84 -1.31 -14.16
N ASN A 167 -14.57 -1.82 -13.16
CA ASN A 167 -14.60 -3.27 -12.91
C ASN A 167 -15.21 -4.06 -14.09
N ASN A 168 -16.39 -3.69 -14.57
CA ASN A 168 -17.02 -4.43 -15.67
C ASN A 168 -16.21 -4.31 -16.98
N PRO A 169 -15.75 -3.11 -17.40
CA PRO A 169 -15.02 -2.98 -18.66
C PRO A 169 -13.58 -3.49 -18.63
N TYR A 170 -12.89 -3.47 -17.49
CA TYR A 170 -11.45 -3.78 -17.44
C TYR A 170 -11.10 -5.00 -16.58
N VAL A 171 -11.98 -5.47 -15.70
CA VAL A 171 -11.75 -6.69 -14.91
C VAL A 171 -12.61 -7.84 -15.43
N SER A 172 -13.90 -7.62 -15.66
CA SER A 172 -14.82 -8.68 -16.10
C SER A 172 -14.64 -9.03 -17.58
N ASP A 173 -14.45 -8.02 -18.45
CA ASP A 173 -14.13 -8.23 -19.87
C ASP A 173 -12.74 -8.84 -20.03
N LYS A 174 -12.67 -10.04 -20.59
CA LYS A 174 -11.42 -10.81 -20.71
C LYS A 174 -10.40 -10.15 -21.65
N ALA A 175 -10.84 -9.55 -22.75
CA ALA A 175 -9.93 -8.95 -23.72
C ALA A 175 -9.30 -7.67 -23.16
N LYS A 176 -10.12 -6.79 -22.58
CA LYS A 176 -9.64 -5.56 -21.95
C LYS A 176 -8.82 -5.81 -20.70
N ARG A 177 -9.19 -6.82 -19.88
CA ARG A 177 -8.38 -7.24 -18.74
C ARG A 177 -7.01 -7.71 -19.19
N LYS A 178 -6.94 -8.57 -20.21
CA LYS A 178 -5.66 -9.05 -20.74
C LYS A 178 -4.80 -7.89 -21.25
N ALA A 179 -5.38 -6.96 -22.00
CA ALA A 179 -4.64 -5.78 -22.48
C ALA A 179 -4.10 -4.91 -21.33
N LEU A 180 -4.89 -4.70 -20.28
CA LEU A 180 -4.46 -3.93 -19.11
C LEU A 180 -3.40 -4.68 -18.30
N PHE A 181 -3.55 -6.00 -18.16
CA PHE A 181 -2.56 -6.86 -17.53
C PHE A 181 -1.22 -6.81 -18.27
N GLU A 182 -1.21 -7.04 -19.58
CA GLU A 182 0.01 -6.97 -20.41
C GLU A 182 0.65 -5.58 -20.39
N LYS A 183 -0.15 -4.52 -20.19
CA LYS A 183 0.35 -3.14 -20.11
C LYS A 183 1.09 -2.85 -18.81
N PHE A 184 0.63 -3.40 -17.68
CA PHE A 184 1.07 -2.99 -16.33
C PHE A 184 1.70 -4.10 -15.50
N VAL A 185 1.70 -5.34 -15.99
CA VAL A 185 2.23 -6.51 -15.28
C VAL A 185 3.38 -7.10 -16.08
N THR A 186 4.49 -7.32 -15.40
CA THR A 186 5.63 -8.05 -15.95
C THR A 186 5.58 -9.49 -15.44
N VAL A 187 5.77 -10.45 -16.35
CA VAL A 187 5.89 -11.87 -16.05
C VAL A 187 7.31 -12.31 -16.38
N GLN A 188 8.04 -12.78 -15.37
CA GLN A 188 9.41 -13.29 -15.48
C GLN A 188 9.43 -14.80 -15.27
#